data_AF-A0A1F3MCZ7-F1
#
_entry.id   AF-A0A1F3MCZ7-F1
#
_cell.length_a   1.000
_cell.length_b   1.000
_cell.length_c   1.000
_cell.angle_alpha   90.00
_cell.angle_beta   90.00
_cell.angle_gamma   90.00
#
_symmetry.space_group_name_H-M   'P 1'
#
loop_
_entity.id
_entity.type
_entity.pdbx_description
1 polymer ?
#
loop_
_entity_poly.entity_id
_entity_poly.type
_entity_poly.pdbx_seq_one_letter_code
_entity_poly.pdbx_strand_id
1 'polypeptide(L)'
;MKKLLHEMIELLKNQVKHNLEIINRNEDVIRNLTGHPGSEEQIAAFQQYYMENKNLLAENNDFTNLQLTLIKFLAKYNHSELLNDPASLDEVDPRQDPGYVFELTVTGKIPFNPRHPFFESPDFFYQLMEHFEKTEQYEKCKELIEVKKVIR
;
A
#
# COMPACT_ATOMS: atom_id res chain seq x y z
N MET A 1 14.14 -11.24 6.84
CA MET A 1 12.82 -11.31 6.16
C MET A 1 11.68 -11.93 6.99
N LYS A 2 11.93 -12.99 7.76
CA LYS A 2 10.90 -13.72 8.54
C LYS A 2 10.07 -12.85 9.49
N LYS A 3 10.68 -11.90 10.20
CA LYS A 3 9.99 -10.97 11.12
C LYS A 3 8.92 -10.13 10.40
N LEU A 4 9.26 -9.53 9.25
CA LEU A 4 8.35 -8.72 8.45
C LEU A 4 7.11 -9.51 8.00
N LEU A 5 7.29 -10.76 7.57
CA LEU A 5 6.18 -11.62 7.18
C LEU A 5 5.24 -11.95 8.36
N HIS A 6 5.78 -12.10 9.57
CA HIS A 6 4.95 -12.27 10.77
C HIS A 6 4.19 -10.98 11.10
N GLU A 7 4.84 -9.82 11.03
CA GLU A 7 4.20 -8.52 11.24
C GLU A 7 3.06 -8.29 10.22
N MET A 8 3.29 -8.64 8.95
CA MET A 8 2.26 -8.55 7.92
C MET A 8 1.06 -9.48 8.19
N ILE A 9 1.30 -10.72 8.67
CA ILE A 9 0.22 -11.62 9.08
C ILE A 9 -0.60 -11.00 10.23
N GLU A 10 0.05 -10.40 11.22
CA GLU A 10 -0.66 -9.76 12.34
C GLU A 10 -1.47 -8.53 11.89
N LEU A 11 -0.93 -7.72 10.97
CA LEU A 11 -1.69 -6.61 10.37
C LEU A 11 -2.95 -7.10 9.65
N LEU A 12 -2.83 -8.15 8.84
CA LEU A 12 -3.98 -8.75 8.14
C LEU A 12 -5.01 -9.32 9.11
N LYS A 13 -4.59 -9.96 10.21
CA LYS A 13 -5.51 -10.43 11.26
C LYS A 13 -6.26 -9.28 11.93
N ASN A 14 -5.56 -8.21 12.27
CA ASN A 14 -6.17 -7.03 12.88
C ASN A 14 -7.19 -6.38 11.96
N GLN A 15 -6.89 -6.30 10.65
CA GLN A 15 -7.83 -5.78 9.66
C GLN A 15 -9.07 -6.66 9.54
N VAL A 16 -8.92 -7.99 9.48
CA VAL A 16 -10.07 -8.92 9.46
C VAL A 16 -10.96 -8.73 10.69
N LYS A 17 -10.36 -8.60 11.87
CA LYS A 17 -11.10 -8.34 13.11
C LYS A 17 -11.85 -7.01 13.06
N HIS A 18 -11.20 -5.96 12.60
CA HIS A 18 -11.82 -4.64 12.45
C HIS A 18 -13.02 -4.67 11.49
N ASN A 19 -12.87 -5.30 10.33
CA ASN A 19 -13.94 -5.48 9.36
C ASN A 19 -15.13 -6.25 9.95
N LEU A 20 -14.88 -7.29 10.76
CA LEU A 20 -15.94 -8.02 11.46
C LEU A 20 -16.67 -7.15 12.49
N GLU A 21 -15.98 -6.24 13.18
CA GLU A 21 -16.61 -5.28 14.10
C GLU A 21 -17.55 -4.34 13.35
N ILE A 22 -17.16 -3.86 12.16
CA ILE A 22 -18.03 -3.03 11.31
C ILE A 22 -19.25 -3.84 10.85
N ILE A 23 -19.04 -5.06 10.34
CA ILE A 23 -20.14 -5.93 9.91
C ILE A 23 -21.15 -6.14 11.03
N ASN A 24 -20.68 -6.45 12.25
CA ASN A 24 -21.56 -6.64 13.40
C ASN A 24 -22.37 -5.38 13.73
N ARG A 25 -21.76 -4.19 13.70
CA ARG A 25 -22.48 -2.92 13.89
C ARG A 25 -23.54 -2.70 12.81
N ASN A 26 -23.19 -2.97 11.55
CA ASN A 26 -24.09 -2.83 10.42
C ASN A 26 -25.27 -3.81 10.51
N GLU A 27 -25.03 -5.04 10.96
CA GLU A 27 -26.09 -6.03 11.22
C GLU A 27 -27.07 -5.56 12.31
N ASP A 28 -26.57 -4.94 13.39
CA ASP A 28 -27.43 -4.36 14.42
C ASP A 28 -28.30 -3.23 13.85
N VAL A 29 -27.74 -2.37 13.00
CA VAL A 29 -28.49 -1.32 12.30
C VAL A 29 -29.54 -1.92 11.37
N ILE A 30 -29.18 -2.92 10.57
CA ILE A 30 -30.09 -3.62 9.65
C ILE A 30 -31.28 -4.24 10.40
N ARG A 31 -31.03 -4.88 11.56
CA ARG A 31 -32.11 -5.46 12.40
C ARG A 31 -33.06 -4.39 12.93
N ASN A 32 -32.55 -3.22 13.32
CA ASN A 32 -33.37 -2.12 13.78
C ASN A 32 -34.23 -1.52 12.65
N LEU A 33 -33.69 -1.48 11.42
CA LEU A 33 -34.39 -0.97 10.23
C LEU A 33 -35.52 -1.90 9.75
N THR A 34 -35.39 -3.22 9.94
CA THR A 34 -36.38 -4.21 9.47
C THR A 34 -37.61 -4.35 10.37
N GLY A 35 -37.64 -3.67 11.53
CA GLY A 35 -38.76 -3.73 12.50
C GLY A 35 -40.00 -2.88 12.16
N HIS A 36 -39.97 -2.05 11.10
CA HIS A 36 -41.06 -1.11 10.76
C HIS A 36 -41.35 -1.14 9.24
N PRO A 37 -42.59 -0.85 8.79
CA PRO A 37 -42.89 -0.71 7.36
C PRO A 37 -42.02 0.41 6.76
N GLY A 38 -41.12 0.01 5.86
CA GLY A 38 -39.99 0.82 5.42
C GLY A 38 -40.39 2.03 4.57
N SER A 39 -39.99 3.23 5.01
CA SER A 39 -39.84 4.40 4.15
C SER A 39 -38.77 4.16 3.08
N GLU A 40 -38.81 4.93 1.99
CA GLU A 40 -37.83 4.83 0.89
C GLU A 40 -36.39 5.05 1.39
N GLU A 41 -36.20 5.94 2.37
CA GLU A 41 -34.92 6.19 3.04
C GLU A 41 -34.40 4.98 3.83
N GLN A 42 -35.28 4.22 4.48
CA GLN A 42 -34.90 3.00 5.22
C GLN A 42 -34.47 1.87 4.28
N ILE A 43 -35.11 1.75 3.11
CA ILE A 43 -34.73 0.78 2.08
C ILE A 43 -33.34 1.13 1.53
N ALA A 44 -33.08 2.40 1.25
CA ALA A 44 -31.78 2.86 0.77
C ALA A 44 -30.67 2.60 1.80
N ALA A 45 -30.90 2.94 3.07
CA ALA A 45 -29.95 2.69 4.16
C ALA A 45 -29.67 1.19 4.35
N PHE A 46 -30.70 0.35 4.31
CA PHE A 46 -30.54 -1.11 4.38
C PHE A 46 -29.63 -1.62 3.25
N GLN A 47 -29.89 -1.20 2.01
CA GLN A 47 -29.09 -1.63 0.86
C GLN A 47 -27.63 -1.19 0.98
N GLN A 48 -27.38 0.01 1.50
CA GLN A 48 -26.04 0.52 1.73
C GLN A 48 -25.26 -0.35 2.72
N TYR A 49 -25.81 -0.58 3.92
CA TYR A 49 -25.14 -1.40 4.94
C TYR A 49 -24.95 -2.85 4.49
N TYR A 50 -25.92 -3.40 3.77
CA TYR A 50 -25.82 -4.75 3.21
C TYR A 50 -24.68 -4.84 2.17
N MET A 51 -24.57 -3.85 1.29
CA MET A 51 -23.52 -3.83 0.27
C MET A 51 -22.13 -3.65 0.89
N GLU A 52 -22.02 -2.78 1.90
CA GLU A 52 -20.78 -2.60 2.66
C GLU A 52 -20.35 -3.90 3.34
N ASN A 53 -21.27 -4.61 4.02
CA ASN A 53 -20.99 -5.90 4.64
C ASN A 53 -20.48 -6.92 3.61
N LYS A 54 -21.11 -6.97 2.43
CA LYS A 54 -20.69 -7.86 1.34
C LYS A 54 -19.25 -7.57 0.88
N ASN A 55 -18.89 -6.29 0.75
CA ASN A 55 -17.54 -5.88 0.35
C ASN A 55 -16.51 -6.24 1.42
N LEU A 56 -16.79 -5.95 2.69
CA LEU A 56 -15.92 -6.29 3.82
C LEU A 56 -15.69 -7.80 3.96
N LEU A 57 -16.71 -8.62 3.68
CA LEU A 57 -16.59 -10.07 3.67
C LEU A 57 -15.68 -10.57 2.54
N ALA A 58 -15.79 -9.99 1.34
CA ALA A 58 -14.91 -10.31 0.23
C ALA A 58 -13.46 -9.95 0.55
N GLU A 59 -13.23 -8.75 1.09
CA GLU A 59 -11.91 -8.29 1.52
C GLU A 59 -11.32 -9.20 2.61
N ASN A 60 -12.12 -9.60 3.61
CA ASN A 60 -11.70 -10.53 4.65
C ASN A 60 -11.29 -11.90 4.11
N ASN A 61 -12.02 -12.40 3.10
CA ASN A 61 -11.66 -13.64 2.43
C ASN A 61 -10.28 -13.51 1.75
N ASP A 62 -10.02 -12.41 1.05
CA ASP A 62 -8.74 -12.16 0.39
C ASP A 62 -7.59 -12.06 1.40
N PHE A 63 -7.78 -11.31 2.50
CA PHE A 63 -6.81 -11.22 3.58
C PHE A 63 -6.53 -12.57 4.23
N THR A 64 -7.55 -13.38 4.45
CA THR A 64 -7.39 -14.73 5.02
C THR A 64 -6.61 -15.64 4.07
N ASN A 65 -6.89 -15.58 2.77
CA ASN A 65 -6.15 -16.34 1.76
C ASN A 65 -4.68 -15.93 1.69
N LEU A 66 -4.39 -14.63 1.80
CA LEU A 66 -3.03 -14.13 1.85
C LEU A 66 -2.31 -14.61 3.13
N GLN A 67 -2.95 -14.50 4.29
CA GLN A 67 -2.40 -15.04 5.55
C GLN A 67 -2.03 -16.52 5.43
N LEU A 68 -2.93 -17.35 4.88
CA LEU A 68 -2.67 -18.78 4.68
C LEU A 68 -1.48 -19.02 3.74
N THR A 69 -1.36 -18.21 2.69
CA THR A 69 -0.24 -18.30 1.74
C THR A 69 1.08 -17.95 2.42
N LEU A 70 1.11 -16.88 3.21
CA LEU A 70 2.29 -16.46 3.97
C LEU A 70 2.68 -17.50 5.03
N ILE A 71 1.72 -18.07 5.75
CA ILE A 71 1.97 -19.14 6.73
C ILE A 71 2.55 -20.37 6.05
N LYS A 72 1.98 -20.81 4.91
CA LYS A 72 2.50 -21.93 4.14
C LYS A 72 3.91 -21.67 3.64
N PHE A 73 4.19 -20.46 3.15
CA PHE A 73 5.51 -20.05 2.71
C PHE A 73 6.53 -20.10 3.86
N LEU A 74 6.19 -19.53 5.02
CA LEU A 74 7.03 -19.55 6.22
C LEU A 74 7.30 -20.98 6.70
N ALA A 75 6.28 -21.85 6.68
CA ALA A 75 6.44 -23.26 7.08
C ALA A 75 7.35 -24.02 6.10
N LYS A 76 7.16 -23.82 4.79
CA LYS A 76 7.93 -24.50 3.73
C LYS A 76 9.41 -24.13 3.77
N TYR A 77 9.72 -22.87 4.04
CA TYR A 77 11.09 -22.34 4.01
C TYR A 77 11.65 -22.01 5.40
N ASN A 78 11.08 -22.57 6.47
CA ASN A 78 11.48 -22.29 7.85
C ASN A 78 12.99 -22.48 8.11
N HIS A 79 13.64 -23.39 7.39
CA HIS A 79 15.07 -23.68 7.52
C HIS A 79 15.94 -22.95 6.49
N SER A 80 15.36 -22.15 5.60
CA SER A 80 16.10 -21.38 4.61
C SER A 80 16.92 -20.30 5.28
N GLU A 81 18.20 -20.21 4.92
CA GLU A 81 19.10 -19.15 5.38
C GLU A 81 18.56 -17.77 4.99
N LEU A 82 17.89 -17.63 3.83
CA LEU A 82 17.24 -16.39 3.39
C LEU A 82 16.21 -15.83 4.38
N LEU A 83 15.45 -16.71 5.06
CA LEU A 83 14.43 -16.27 6.01
C LEU A 83 15.01 -16.02 7.41
N ASN A 84 16.03 -16.78 7.78
CA ASN A 84 16.63 -16.76 9.11
C ASN A 84 17.82 -15.80 9.23
N ASP A 85 18.34 -15.28 8.12
CA ASP A 85 19.39 -14.28 8.12
C ASP A 85 18.86 -12.92 8.61
N PRO A 86 19.27 -12.43 9.80
CA PRO A 86 18.90 -11.11 10.29
C PRO A 86 19.51 -9.98 9.44
N ALA A 87 20.56 -10.23 8.65
CA ALA A 87 21.21 -9.26 7.76
C ALA A 87 20.50 -9.09 6.40
N SER A 88 19.58 -10.00 6.03
CA SER A 88 18.74 -9.86 4.83
C SER A 88 17.67 -8.75 4.91
N LEU A 89 17.69 -7.98 6.00
CA LEU A 89 16.87 -6.79 6.25
C LEU A 89 17.75 -5.58 6.53
N ASP A 90 18.98 -5.53 6.02
CA ASP A 90 19.58 -4.23 5.81
C ASP A 90 18.57 -3.45 4.94
N GLU A 91 18.08 -2.33 5.50
CA GLU A 91 17.38 -1.31 4.76
C GLU A 91 18.13 -1.17 3.43
N VAL A 92 17.46 -1.42 2.30
CA VAL A 92 18.07 -1.14 0.99
C VAL A 92 18.49 0.31 1.07
N ASP A 93 19.79 0.56 1.28
CA ASP A 93 20.31 1.91 1.34
C ASP A 93 19.88 2.53 0.02
N PRO A 94 19.03 3.57 0.03
CA PRO A 94 18.57 4.19 -1.20
C PRO A 94 19.75 4.62 -2.08
N ARG A 95 20.95 4.80 -1.52
CA ARG A 95 22.18 5.10 -2.26
C ARG A 95 22.69 3.94 -3.14
N GLN A 96 22.21 2.70 -2.95
CA GLN A 96 22.75 1.51 -3.63
C GLN A 96 21.88 0.97 -4.76
N ASP A 97 20.59 1.30 -4.83
CA ASP A 97 19.71 0.87 -5.94
C ASP A 97 19.08 2.08 -6.66
N PRO A 98 19.66 2.51 -7.80
CA PRO A 98 19.10 3.58 -8.62
C PRO A 98 17.66 3.33 -9.07
N GLY A 99 17.27 2.07 -9.33
CA GLY A 99 15.91 1.74 -9.80
C GLY A 99 14.88 1.94 -8.70
N TYR A 100 15.20 1.53 -7.47
CA TYR A 100 14.32 1.73 -6.32
C TYR A 100 14.10 3.22 -6.01
N VAL A 101 15.17 4.03 -6.02
CA VAL A 101 15.07 5.48 -5.79
C VAL A 101 14.32 6.19 -6.92
N PHE A 102 14.48 5.73 -8.16
CA PHE A 102 13.71 6.23 -9.28
C PHE A 102 12.21 6.09 -9.04
N GLU A 103 11.74 4.88 -8.69
CA GLU A 103 10.34 4.60 -8.38
C GLU A 103 9.81 5.47 -7.21
N LEU A 104 10.60 5.64 -6.16
CA LEU A 104 10.23 6.51 -5.04
C LEU A 104 10.11 7.98 -5.46
N THR A 105 10.92 8.42 -6.41
CA THR A 105 10.93 9.80 -6.90
C THR A 105 9.73 10.08 -7.79
N VAL A 106 9.44 9.18 -8.75
CA VAL A 106 8.29 9.34 -9.66
C VAL A 106 6.96 9.20 -8.93
N THR A 107 6.89 8.38 -7.88
CA THR A 107 5.71 8.27 -7.02
C THR A 107 5.57 9.42 -6.00
N GLY A 108 6.54 10.35 -5.97
CA GLY A 108 6.52 11.52 -5.10
C GLY A 108 6.81 11.26 -3.62
N LYS A 109 7.27 10.05 -3.27
CA LYS A 109 7.64 9.67 -1.89
C LYS A 109 8.95 10.32 -1.45
N ILE A 110 9.85 10.58 -2.39
CA ILE A 110 11.05 11.39 -2.17
C ILE A 110 11.10 12.54 -3.19
N PRO A 111 11.37 13.77 -2.76
CA PRO A 111 11.53 14.90 -3.67
C PRO A 111 12.91 14.90 -4.32
N PHE A 112 12.97 15.24 -5.62
CA PHE A 112 14.23 15.51 -6.29
C PHE A 112 14.75 16.92 -5.90
N ASN A 113 15.75 16.97 -5.02
CA ASN A 113 16.31 18.21 -4.45
C ASN A 113 17.82 17.99 -4.13
N PRO A 114 18.61 19.00 -3.70
CA PRO A 114 20.03 18.82 -3.44
C PRO A 114 20.42 17.82 -2.33
N ARG A 115 19.45 17.30 -1.55
CA ARG A 115 19.67 16.19 -0.61
C ARG A 115 19.33 14.83 -1.21
N HIS A 116 18.88 14.78 -2.45
CA HIS A 116 18.49 13.56 -3.14
C HIS A 116 19.73 12.69 -3.45
N PRO A 117 19.71 11.36 -3.21
CA PRO A 117 20.87 10.50 -3.36
C PRO A 117 21.55 10.57 -4.73
N PHE A 118 20.75 10.75 -5.79
CA PHE A 118 21.20 10.87 -7.18
C PHE A 118 21.03 12.28 -7.77
N PHE A 119 21.01 13.33 -6.93
CA PHE A 119 20.81 14.70 -7.41
C PHE A 119 21.87 15.14 -8.44
N GLU A 120 23.13 14.81 -8.17
CA GLU A 120 24.28 15.16 -9.01
C GLU A 120 24.42 14.25 -10.24
N SER A 121 23.65 13.16 -10.33
CA SER A 121 23.73 12.23 -11.46
C SER A 121 22.99 12.79 -12.68
N PRO A 122 23.68 13.08 -13.80
CA PRO A 122 23.03 13.54 -15.03
C PRO A 122 22.12 12.47 -15.61
N ASP A 123 22.56 11.22 -15.61
CA ASP A 123 21.81 10.08 -16.16
C ASP A 123 20.48 9.88 -15.43
N PHE A 124 20.49 9.98 -14.10
CA PHE A 124 19.27 9.87 -13.29
C PHE A 124 18.29 11.01 -13.58
N PHE A 125 18.81 12.24 -13.74
CA PHE A 125 18.00 13.39 -14.12
C PHE A 125 17.34 13.21 -15.50
N TYR A 126 18.10 12.73 -16.50
CA TYR A 126 17.54 12.47 -17.83
C TYR A 126 16.48 11.38 -17.83
N GLN A 127 16.68 10.32 -17.03
CA GLN A 127 15.67 9.27 -16.88
C GLN A 127 14.37 9.80 -16.26
N LEU A 128 14.46 10.67 -15.25
CA LEU A 128 13.27 11.30 -14.65
C LEU A 128 12.54 12.19 -15.66
N MET A 129 13.28 13.00 -16.42
CA MET A 129 12.73 13.84 -17.46
C MET A 129 12.02 13.02 -18.54
N GLU A 130 12.66 11.97 -19.04
CA GLU A 130 12.07 11.09 -20.07
C GLU A 130 10.79 10.42 -19.56
N HIS A 131 10.75 9.99 -18.29
CA HIS A 131 9.57 9.38 -17.69
C HIS A 131 8.41 10.37 -17.56
N PHE A 132 8.66 11.57 -17.03
CA PHE A 132 7.62 12.59 -16.89
C PHE A 132 7.16 13.14 -18.24
N GLU A 133 8.02 13.17 -19.26
CA GLU A 133 7.63 13.49 -20.64
C GLU A 133 6.73 12.40 -21.25
N LYS A 134 7.09 11.12 -21.09
CA LYS A 134 6.27 9.99 -21.57
C LYS A 134 4.91 9.88 -20.89
N THR A 135 4.82 10.32 -19.63
CA THR A 135 3.58 10.31 -18.84
C THR A 135 2.83 11.65 -18.90
N GLU A 136 3.25 12.57 -19.76
CA GLU A 136 2.66 13.90 -19.99
C GLU A 136 2.57 14.77 -18.71
N GLN A 137 3.43 14.53 -17.73
CA GLN A 137 3.52 15.27 -16.47
C GLN A 137 4.44 16.49 -16.58
N TYR A 138 4.14 17.40 -17.51
CA TYR A 138 5.00 18.54 -17.85
C TYR A 138 5.28 19.49 -16.68
N GLU A 139 4.36 19.60 -15.71
CA GLU A 139 4.58 20.39 -14.48
C GLU A 139 5.75 19.83 -13.66
N LYS A 140 5.91 18.50 -13.61
CA LYS A 140 7.05 17.85 -12.94
C LYS A 140 8.36 18.11 -13.68
N CYS A 141 8.35 18.07 -15.01
CA CYS A 141 9.52 18.47 -15.81
C CYS A 141 9.96 19.91 -15.50
N LYS A 142 8.99 20.83 -15.37
CA LYS A 142 9.27 22.23 -15.03
C LYS A 142 9.86 22.36 -13.63
N GLU A 143 9.30 21.67 -12.63
CA GLU A 143 9.85 21.62 -11.27
C GLU A 143 11.31 21.13 -11.28
N LEU A 144 11.60 20.03 -11.98
CA LEU A 144 12.95 19.45 -12.07
C LEU A 144 13.97 20.43 -12.67
N ILE A 145 13.59 21.14 -13.74
CA ILE A 145 14.44 22.14 -14.39
C ILE A 145 14.72 23.31 -13.44
N GLU A 146 13.71 23.81 -12.73
CA GLU A 146 13.87 24.93 -11.81
C GLU A 146 14.77 24.57 -10.62
N VAL A 147 14.60 23.37 -10.04
CA VAL A 147 15.48 22.88 -8.96
C VAL A 147 16.95 22.82 -9.41
N LYS A 148 17.22 22.45 -10.66
CA LYS A 148 18.59 22.35 -11.19
C LYS A 148 19.19 23.72 -11.58
N LYS A 149 18.36 24.72 -11.89
CA LYS A 149 18.80 26.10 -12.17
C LYS A 149 19.17 26.88 -10.93
N VAL A 150 18.48 26.66 -9.80
CA VAL A 150 18.68 27.41 -8.54
C VAL A 150 20.07 27.16 -7.92
N ILE A 151 20.82 26.17 -8.39
CA ILE A 151 22.10 25.72 -7.82
C ILE A 151 23.29 25.96 -8.78
N ARG A 152 23.07 26.65 -9.92
CA ARG A 152 24.13 27.20 -10.76
C ARG A 152 24.43 28.65 -10.41
#